data_AF-X8CHP9-F1
#
_entry.id   AF-X8CHP9-F1
#
_cell.length_a   1.000
_cell.length_b   1.000
_cell.length_c   1.000
_cell.angle_alpha   90.00
_cell.angle_beta   90.00
_cell.angle_gamma   90.00
#
_symmetry.space_group_name_H-M   'P 1'
#
loop_
_entity.id
_entity.type
_entity.pdbx_description
1 polymer ?
#
loop_
_entity_poly.entity_id
_entity_poly.type
_entity_poly.pdbx_seq_one_letter_code
_entity_poly.pdbx_strand_id
1 'polypeptide(L)'
;MIFGSVRNIYWATALSAVIVGAIIAIHIAATKWSLRRPVQVHRILGAINTPAKLMLLRPLNSRQNYPLRKLSREHRVNGKPPCSTEYKVMAVHNFIDWRLRVGGLVENPVTLDLAALRGWPNRKRSGSCTTACKVGRASANGAACT
;
A
#
# COMPACT_ATOMS: atom_id res chain seq x y z
N MET A 1 -47.70 -0.67 4.27
CA MET A 1 -47.12 -1.78 5.07
C MET A 1 -46.94 -2.97 4.14
N ILE A 2 -45.70 -3.42 3.91
CA ILE A 2 -45.35 -4.46 2.92
C ILE A 2 -45.32 -5.89 3.52
N PHE A 3 -45.71 -6.01 4.79
CA PHE A 3 -45.78 -7.29 5.47
C PHE A 3 -47.20 -7.85 5.33
N GLY A 4 -47.37 -8.78 4.39
CA GLY A 4 -48.58 -9.59 4.26
C GLY A 4 -48.92 -10.31 5.57
N SER A 5 -50.19 -10.67 5.75
CA SER A 5 -50.66 -11.25 7.01
C SER A 5 -49.84 -12.49 7.39
N VAL A 6 -49.29 -12.47 8.62
CA VAL A 6 -48.48 -13.57 9.13
C VAL A 6 -49.42 -14.72 9.47
N ARG A 7 -49.56 -15.66 8.54
CA ARG A 7 -50.46 -16.83 8.67
C ARG A 7 -50.03 -17.81 9.76
N ASN A 8 -48.75 -17.80 10.14
CA ASN A 8 -48.22 -18.59 11.24
C ASN A 8 -46.95 -17.95 11.82
N ILE A 9 -47.05 -17.43 13.05
CA ILE A 9 -45.94 -16.72 13.71
C ILE A 9 -44.77 -17.63 14.07
N TYR A 10 -45.03 -18.92 14.34
CA TYR A 10 -44.00 -19.90 14.69
C TYR A 10 -43.06 -20.19 13.51
N TRP A 11 -43.60 -20.29 12.29
CA TRP A 11 -42.77 -20.48 11.10
C TRP A 11 -41.92 -19.23 10.78
N ALA A 12 -42.48 -18.04 10.99
CA ALA A 12 -41.74 -16.79 10.79
C ALA A 12 -40.58 -16.64 11.78
N THR A 13 -40.79 -16.97 13.06
CA THR A 13 -39.72 -16.93 14.07
C THR A 13 -38.68 -18.02 13.85
N ALA A 14 -39.09 -19.24 13.50
CA ALA A 14 -38.18 -20.34 13.19
C ALA A 14 -37.26 -20.00 12.01
N LEU A 15 -37.82 -19.50 10.89
CA LEU A 15 -37.04 -19.09 9.72
C LEU A 15 -36.06 -17.95 10.07
N SER A 16 -36.51 -16.97 10.86
CA SER A 16 -35.66 -15.87 11.31
C SER A 16 -34.48 -16.37 12.15
N ALA A 17 -34.73 -17.28 13.10
CA ALA A 17 -33.69 -17.89 13.93
C ALA A 17 -32.68 -18.70 13.09
N VAL A 18 -33.15 -19.44 12.09
CA VAL A 18 -32.29 -20.18 11.15
C VAL A 18 -31.41 -19.23 10.34
N ILE A 19 -31.97 -18.14 9.81
CA ILE A 19 -31.20 -17.14 9.06
C ILE A 19 -30.12 -16.52 9.93
N VAL A 20 -30.46 -16.09 11.15
CA VAL A 20 -29.50 -15.52 12.10
C VAL A 20 -28.41 -16.53 12.46
N GLY A 21 -28.78 -17.77 12.76
CA GLY A 21 -27.84 -18.85 13.06
C GLY A 21 -26.87 -19.12 11.90
N ALA A 22 -27.38 -19.14 10.65
CA ALA A 22 -26.56 -19.32 9.46
C ALA A 22 -25.56 -18.17 9.27
N ILE A 23 -26.00 -16.91 9.46
CA ILE A 23 -25.11 -15.74 9.37
C ILE A 23 -23.99 -15.84 10.40
N ILE A 24 -24.31 -16.17 11.66
CA ILE A 24 -23.32 -16.33 12.73
C ILE A 24 -22.33 -17.45 12.39
N ALA A 25 -22.81 -18.60 11.93
CA ALA A 25 -21.97 -19.73 11.56
C ALA A 25 -21.01 -19.38 10.41
N ILE A 26 -21.51 -18.71 9.37
CA ILE A 26 -20.68 -18.22 8.25
C ILE A 26 -19.62 -17.24 8.74
N HIS A 27 -19.99 -16.31 9.64
CA HIS A 27 -19.06 -15.32 10.16
C HIS A 27 -17.92 -15.94 10.97
N ILE A 28 -18.25 -16.93 11.82
CA ILE A 28 -17.25 -17.70 12.58
C ILE A 28 -16.34 -18.48 11.63
N ALA A 29 -16.91 -19.15 10.62
CA ALA A 29 -16.13 -19.90 9.63
C ALA A 29 -15.18 -18.98 8.85
N ALA A 30 -15.66 -17.83 8.36
CA ALA A 30 -14.87 -16.84 7.65
C ALA A 30 -13.73 -16.28 8.52
N THR A 31 -14.03 -15.94 9.77
CA THR A 31 -13.03 -15.44 10.73
C THR A 31 -11.94 -16.49 10.99
N LYS A 32 -12.34 -17.74 11.27
CA LYS A 32 -11.38 -18.84 11.48
C LYS A 32 -10.53 -19.10 10.24
N TRP A 33 -11.12 -19.05 9.05
CA TRP A 33 -10.40 -19.24 7.79
C TRP A 33 -9.39 -18.11 7.54
N SER A 34 -9.81 -16.86 7.76
CA SER A 34 -8.94 -15.68 7.64
C SER A 34 -7.73 -15.74 8.57
N LEU A 35 -7.92 -16.18 9.81
CA LEU A 35 -6.82 -16.30 10.78
C LEU A 35 -5.90 -17.49 10.49
N ARG A 36 -6.42 -18.62 10.00
CA ARG A 36 -5.62 -19.82 9.73
C ARG A 36 -4.83 -19.76 8.41
N ARG A 37 -5.33 -19.02 7.40
CA ARG A 37 -4.75 -18.99 6.04
C ARG A 37 -4.71 -17.57 5.46
N PRO A 38 -4.01 -16.61 6.09
CA PRO A 38 -4.01 -15.21 5.67
C PRO A 38 -3.56 -15.02 4.20
N VAL A 39 -2.53 -15.75 3.76
CA VAL A 39 -1.99 -15.64 2.40
C VAL A 39 -3.02 -16.04 1.33
N GLN A 40 -3.83 -17.07 1.59
CA GLN A 40 -4.85 -17.52 0.65
C GLN A 40 -5.97 -16.49 0.51
N VAL A 41 -6.45 -15.95 1.64
CA VAL A 41 -7.49 -14.90 1.64
C VAL A 41 -7.00 -13.65 0.90
N HIS A 42 -5.76 -13.21 1.15
CA HIS A 42 -5.16 -12.10 0.43
C HIS A 42 -5.05 -12.35 -1.08
N ARG A 43 -4.70 -13.57 -1.49
CA ARG A 43 -4.57 -13.93 -2.91
C ARG A 43 -5.92 -13.92 -3.63
N ILE A 44 -6.95 -14.52 -3.02
CA ILE A 44 -8.31 -14.56 -3.60
C ILE A 44 -8.90 -13.16 -3.67
N LEU A 45 -8.86 -12.41 -2.56
CA LEU A 45 -9.34 -11.04 -2.52
C LEU A 45 -8.58 -10.15 -3.51
N GLY A 46 -7.26 -10.34 -3.61
CA GLY A 46 -6.41 -9.69 -4.60
C GLY A 46 -6.82 -10.01 -6.04
N ALA A 47 -7.10 -11.28 -6.34
CA ALA A 47 -7.52 -11.73 -7.66
C ALA A 47 -8.87 -11.14 -8.09
N ILE A 48 -9.76 -10.80 -7.15
CA ILE A 48 -11.06 -10.17 -7.44
C ILE A 48 -10.93 -8.63 -7.46
N ASN A 49 -10.29 -8.05 -6.46
CA ASN A 49 -10.24 -6.59 -6.29
C ASN A 49 -9.31 -5.92 -7.32
N THR A 50 -8.25 -6.62 -7.76
CA THR A 50 -7.32 -6.08 -8.75
C THR A 50 -7.99 -5.84 -10.11
N PRO A 51 -8.67 -6.82 -10.75
CA PRO A 51 -9.37 -6.56 -12.01
C PRO A 51 -10.50 -5.54 -11.84
N ALA A 52 -11.24 -5.56 -10.71
CA ALA A 52 -12.28 -4.57 -10.45
C ALA A 52 -11.69 -3.14 -10.40
N LYS A 53 -10.59 -2.93 -9.67
CA LYS A 53 -9.88 -1.63 -9.64
C LYS A 53 -9.31 -1.26 -11.00
N LEU A 54 -8.74 -2.21 -11.74
CA LEU A 54 -8.19 -1.92 -13.06
C LEU A 54 -9.29 -1.57 -14.07
N MET A 55 -10.46 -2.20 -13.99
CA MET A 55 -11.59 -1.89 -14.85
C MET A 55 -12.20 -0.53 -14.50
N LEU A 56 -12.39 -0.25 -13.21
CA LEU A 56 -13.08 0.95 -12.75
C LEU A 56 -12.17 2.19 -12.69
N LEU A 57 -10.94 2.05 -12.20
CA LEU A 57 -10.07 3.18 -11.86
C LEU A 57 -9.01 3.48 -12.92
N ARG A 58 -8.56 2.49 -13.70
CA ARG A 58 -7.52 2.71 -14.73
C ARG A 58 -7.93 3.71 -15.82
N PRO A 59 -9.20 3.77 -16.26
CA PRO A 59 -9.64 4.79 -17.22
C PRO A 59 -9.66 6.20 -16.64
N LEU A 60 -9.67 6.35 -15.30
CA LEU A 60 -9.69 7.64 -14.65
C LEU A 60 -8.31 8.29 -14.74
N ASN A 61 -8.17 9.25 -15.64
CA ASN A 61 -6.92 9.98 -15.79
C ASN A 61 -6.79 11.04 -14.69
N SER A 62 -5.68 11.03 -13.94
CA SER A 62 -5.42 12.03 -12.91
C SER A 62 -5.15 13.38 -13.55
N ARG A 63 -6.08 14.34 -13.42
CA ARG A 63 -5.93 15.72 -13.90
C ARG A 63 -5.28 16.65 -12.87
N GLN A 64 -4.49 16.10 -11.93
CA GLN A 64 -3.87 16.89 -10.86
C GLN A 64 -2.74 17.75 -11.43
N ASN A 65 -3.03 19.04 -11.61
CA ASN A 65 -2.06 20.07 -11.96
C ASN A 65 -1.89 21.03 -10.78
N TYR A 66 -0.80 20.87 -10.03
CA TYR A 66 -0.51 21.72 -8.88
C TYR A 66 0.41 22.87 -9.31
N PRO A 67 0.03 24.14 -9.01
CA PRO A 67 0.94 25.26 -9.22
C PRO A 67 2.15 25.12 -8.30
N LEU A 68 3.30 25.70 -8.70
CA LEU A 68 4.57 25.65 -7.94
C LEU A 68 4.40 25.98 -6.45
N ARG A 69 3.54 26.94 -6.11
CA ARG A 69 3.25 27.32 -4.72
C ARG A 69 2.64 26.19 -3.85
N LYS A 70 2.02 25.18 -4.48
CA LYS A 70 1.44 24.00 -3.83
C LYS A 70 2.39 22.80 -3.83
N LEU A 71 3.56 22.91 -4.48
CA LEU A 71 4.60 21.89 -4.42
C LEU A 71 5.45 22.12 -3.17
N SER A 72 5.67 21.07 -2.39
CA SER A 72 6.63 21.12 -1.29
C SER A 72 8.05 21.26 -1.84
N ARG A 73 8.85 22.16 -1.27
CA ARG A 73 10.27 22.29 -1.61
C ARG A 73 11.09 21.08 -1.14
N GLU A 74 10.65 20.47 -0.04
CA GLU A 74 11.35 19.38 0.61
C GLU A 74 10.56 18.07 0.49
N HIS A 75 11.30 16.98 0.38
CA HIS A 75 10.74 15.64 0.42
C HIS A 75 10.55 15.20 1.87
N ARG A 76 9.35 14.75 2.24
CA ARG A 76 9.13 14.18 3.57
C ARG A 76 9.84 12.84 3.65
N VAL A 77 10.83 12.75 4.53
CA VAL A 77 11.56 11.51 4.80
C VAL A 77 10.73 10.56 5.67
N ASN A 78 10.79 9.27 5.38
CA ASN A 78 10.19 8.24 6.23
C ASN A 78 11.15 7.93 7.39
N GLY A 79 10.97 8.61 8.52
CA GLY A 79 11.74 8.35 9.73
C GLY A 79 13.12 9.03 9.76
N LYS A 80 13.97 8.56 10.67
CA LYS A 80 15.33 9.07 10.88
C LYS A 80 16.32 8.35 9.96
N PRO A 81 17.43 9.00 9.56
CA PRO A 81 18.48 8.31 8.83
C PRO A 81 19.05 7.15 9.64
N PRO A 82 19.56 6.09 8.98
CA PRO A 82 20.24 5.00 9.66
C PRO A 82 21.40 5.52 10.52
N CYS A 83 21.53 5.01 11.74
CA CYS A 83 22.60 5.41 12.66
C CYS A 83 23.88 4.57 12.49
N SER A 84 23.96 3.76 11.42
CA SER A 84 25.13 2.91 11.13
C SER A 84 26.34 3.73 10.67
N THR A 85 27.54 3.27 11.02
CA THR A 85 28.82 3.90 10.66
C THR A 85 29.01 3.95 9.15
N GLU A 86 28.63 2.90 8.44
CA GLU A 86 28.74 2.80 6.98
C GLU A 86 27.89 3.87 6.29
N TYR A 87 26.67 4.12 6.80
CA TYR A 87 25.81 5.18 6.28
C TYR A 87 26.41 6.56 6.56
N LYS A 88 26.94 6.80 7.77
CA LYS A 88 27.56 8.09 8.13
C LYS A 88 28.78 8.39 7.24
N VAL A 89 29.67 7.42 7.04
CA VAL A 89 30.84 7.54 6.15
C VAL A 89 30.38 7.83 4.71
N MET A 90 29.42 7.06 4.20
CA MET A 90 28.88 7.26 2.86
C MET A 90 28.22 8.63 2.68
N ALA A 91 27.51 9.12 3.70
CA ALA A 91 26.90 10.45 3.68
C ALA A 91 27.96 11.58 3.63
N VAL A 92 29.07 11.44 4.36
CA VAL A 92 30.20 12.40 4.33
C VAL A 92 30.86 12.40 2.95
N HIS A 93 31.00 11.24 2.30
CA HIS A 93 31.58 11.12 0.95
C HIS A 93 30.56 11.29 -0.18
N ASN A 94 29.42 11.95 0.07
CA ASN A 94 28.38 12.24 -0.92
C ASN A 94 27.93 11.01 -1.73
N PHE A 95 27.86 9.85 -1.06
CA PHE A 95 27.42 8.58 -1.60
C PHE A 95 28.25 8.03 -2.78
N ILE A 96 29.52 8.42 -2.91
CA ILE A 96 30.40 7.91 -3.98
C ILE A 96 30.59 6.38 -3.93
N ASP A 97 30.65 5.82 -2.72
CA ASP A 97 30.81 4.38 -2.48
C ASP A 97 29.49 3.63 -2.44
N TRP A 98 28.36 4.29 -2.73
CA TRP A 98 27.06 3.62 -2.75
C TRP A 98 27.00 2.60 -3.89
N ARG A 99 26.39 1.44 -3.61
CA ARG A 99 26.26 0.33 -4.54
C ARG A 99 24.82 -0.21 -4.54
N LEU A 100 24.19 -0.25 -5.72
CA LEU A 100 22.91 -0.89 -5.94
C LEU A 100 23.14 -2.35 -6.36
N ARG A 101 22.73 -3.30 -5.52
CA ARG A 101 22.70 -4.71 -5.90
C ARG A 101 21.36 -5.04 -6.54
N VAL A 102 21.38 -5.43 -7.81
CA VAL A 102 20.22 -5.94 -8.53
C VAL A 102 20.34 -7.46 -8.60
N GLY A 103 19.41 -8.17 -7.96
CA GLY A 103 19.40 -9.63 -7.89
C GLY A 103 17.98 -10.19 -7.73
N GLY A 104 17.87 -11.48 -7.38
CA GLY A 104 16.59 -12.18 -7.29
C GLY A 104 16.30 -12.98 -8.56
N LEU A 105 15.07 -12.86 -9.09
CA LEU A 105 14.65 -13.54 -10.32
C LEU A 105 15.10 -12.76 -11.56
N VAL A 106 16.41 -12.65 -11.75
CA VAL A 106 17.04 -12.00 -12.90
C VAL A 106 18.06 -12.95 -13.52
N GLU A 107 18.18 -12.92 -14.84
CA GLU A 107 19.14 -13.76 -15.56
C GLU A 107 20.60 -13.39 -15.24
N ASN A 108 20.88 -12.08 -15.16
CA ASN A 108 22.22 -11.55 -14.91
C ASN A 108 22.21 -10.58 -13.72
N PRO A 109 22.56 -11.04 -12.50
CA PRO A 109 22.71 -10.17 -11.35
C PRO A 109 23.84 -9.16 -11.56
N VAL A 110 23.63 -7.91 -11.15
CA VAL A 110 24.61 -6.83 -11.33
C VAL A 110 24.69 -5.94 -10.09
N THR A 111 25.88 -5.40 -9.83
CA THR A 111 26.08 -4.35 -8.83
C THR A 111 26.44 -3.06 -9.55
N LEU A 112 25.61 -2.03 -9.39
CA LEU A 112 25.77 -0.74 -10.07
C LEU A 112 26.22 0.32 -9.07
N ASP A 113 27.13 1.19 -9.48
CA ASP A 113 27.47 2.39 -8.73
C ASP A 113 26.58 3.58 -9.14
N LEU A 114 26.72 4.69 -8.43
CA LEU A 114 25.92 5.89 -8.68
C LEU A 114 26.29 6.56 -10.02
N ALA A 115 27.53 6.40 -10.49
CA ALA A 115 27.99 6.96 -11.77
C ALA A 115 27.35 6.25 -12.96
N ALA A 116 27.32 4.91 -12.94
CA ALA A 116 26.67 4.08 -13.94
C ALA A 116 25.18 4.42 -14.08
N LEU A 117 24.47 4.59 -12.96
CA LEU A 117 23.06 4.97 -12.97
C LEU A 117 22.82 6.37 -13.57
N ARG A 118 23.71 7.33 -13.32
CA ARG A 118 23.60 8.69 -13.88
C ARG A 118 23.87 8.74 -15.38
N GLY A 119 24.61 7.78 -15.92
CA GLY A 119 24.87 7.66 -17.35
C GLY A 119 23.66 7.18 -18.18
N TRP A 120 22.59 6.70 -17.54
CA TRP A 120 21.42 6.18 -18.25
C TRP A 120 20.44 7.28 -18.68
N PRO A 121 19.61 7.03 -19.72
CA PRO A 121 18.59 7.99 -20.17
C PRO A 121 17.66 8.40 -19.03
N ASN A 122 17.71 9.68 -18.67
CA ASN A 122 16.90 10.19 -17.58
C ASN A 122 15.47 10.48 -18.06
N ARG A 123 14.51 9.65 -17.64
CA ARG A 123 13.09 9.91 -17.89
C ARG A 123 12.54 10.85 -16.82
N LYS A 124 12.53 12.16 -17.10
CA LYS A 124 11.81 13.13 -16.28
C LYS A 124 10.30 12.98 -16.52
N ARG A 125 9.55 12.54 -15.50
CA ARG A 125 8.08 12.62 -15.54
C ARG A 125 7.65 14.03 -15.14
N SER A 126 7.16 14.81 -16.11
CA SER A 126 6.60 16.15 -15.89
C SER A 126 5.19 16.14 -15.27
N GLY A 127 4.57 14.97 -15.14
CA GLY A 127 3.32 14.83 -14.39
C GLY A 127 3.62 14.85 -12.89
N SER A 128 2.82 15.60 -12.12
CA SER A 128 2.87 15.60 -10.66
C SER A 128 2.66 14.17 -10.13
N CYS A 129 3.77 13.45 -9.90
CA CYS A 129 3.74 12.25 -9.08
C CYS A 129 3.54 12.75 -7.65
N THR A 130 2.28 12.89 -7.25
CA THR A 130 1.95 13.30 -5.90
C THR A 130 2.34 12.14 -4.98
N THR A 131 3.46 12.27 -4.28
CA THR A 131 3.75 11.45 -3.11
C THR A 131 2.79 11.89 -2.00
N ALA A 132 1.57 11.36 -2.03
CA ALA A 132 0.59 11.60 -0.99
C ALA A 132 1.04 10.87 0.28
N CYS A 133 1.45 11.64 1.30
CA CYS A 133 1.73 11.07 2.61
C CYS A 133 0.41 10.55 3.20
N LYS A 134 0.36 9.28 3.58
CA LYS A 134 -0.83 8.65 4.17
C LYS A 134 -1.11 9.14 5.60
N VAL A 135 -0.27 10.02 6.16
CA VAL A 135 -0.31 10.40 7.57
C VAL A 135 -0.35 11.92 7.70
N GLY A 136 -1.27 12.39 8.54
CA GLY A 136 -1.38 13.78 8.96
C GLY A 136 -0.12 14.30 9.65
N ARG A 137 -0.06 15.63 9.76
CA ARG A 137 1.01 16.48 10.29
C ARG A 137 1.90 15.81 11.37
N ALA A 138 2.97 15.13 10.96
CA ALA A 138 4.01 14.70 11.89
C ALA A 138 5.05 15.83 12.05
N SER A 139 5.20 16.27 13.30
CA SER A 139 6.14 17.29 13.78
C SER A 139 7.58 16.76 13.70
N ALA A 140 8.47 17.56 13.11
CA ALA A 140 9.89 17.26 12.99
C ALA A 140 10.66 17.86 14.18
N ASN A 141 10.59 17.20 15.35
CA ASN A 141 11.53 17.49 16.43
C ASN A 141 12.69 16.50 16.33
N GLY A 142 13.82 17.01 15.82
CA GLY A 142 15.06 16.29 15.66
C GLY A 142 15.69 15.94 17.00
N ALA A 143 15.83 14.66 17.27
CA ALA A 143 16.82 14.15 18.21
C ALA A 143 17.84 13.36 17.38
N ALA A 144 19.05 13.92 17.27
CA ALA A 144 20.19 13.31 16.62
C ALA A 144 20.62 12.04 17.38
N CYS A 145 21.00 11.00 16.65
CA CYS A 145 21.74 9.87 17.23
C CYS A 145 23.13 10.40 17.62
N THR A 146 23.31 10.77 18.89
CA THR A 146 24.61 10.86 19.54
C THR A 146 25.25 9.48 19.59
#